data_AF-A0A0M0X256-F1
#
_entry.id   AF-A0A0M0X256-F1
#
_cell.length_a   1.000
_cell.length_b   1.000
_cell.length_c   1.000
_cell.angle_alpha   90.00
_cell.angle_beta   90.00
_cell.angle_gamma   90.00
#
_symmetry.space_group_name_H-M   'P 1'
#
loop_
_entity.id
_entity.type
_entity.pdbx_description
1 polymer ?
#
loop_
_entity_poly.entity_id
_entity_poly.type
_entity_poly.pdbx_seq_one_letter_code
_entity_poly.pdbx_strand_id
1 'polypeptide(L)'
;MGQYRVQATDLVVFKEVPIKIRSSFYNNPTYIFINRDSNTATYGMWFNESTNPGFTFTNNGQILSYCGPNDVSSKECIQYPGTDLKIAESKRSDIGVRFELTKDADFKLDPINASATISTLKKGSILVSEGLEINGYLYVTWKRDNNNESAHWIPVNLLKPVGDK
;
A
#
# COMPACT_ATOMS: atom_id res chain seq x y z
N MET A 1 -52.55 -19.46 -6.04
CA MET A 1 -51.08 -19.49 -5.83
C MET A 1 -50.65 -18.08 -5.49
N GLY A 2 -50.28 -17.82 -4.24
CA GLY A 2 -50.07 -16.48 -3.70
C GLY A 2 -48.79 -15.83 -4.20
N GLN A 3 -48.89 -14.57 -4.63
CA GLN A 3 -47.74 -13.70 -4.88
C GLN A 3 -47.05 -13.41 -3.54
N TYR A 4 -45.81 -13.86 -3.37
CA TYR A 4 -44.95 -13.40 -2.28
C TYR A 4 -44.64 -11.92 -2.50
N ARG A 5 -45.30 -11.03 -1.75
CA ARG A 5 -44.91 -9.62 -1.66
C ARG A 5 -43.86 -9.50 -0.56
N VAL A 6 -42.62 -9.24 -0.94
CA VAL A 6 -41.54 -8.93 0.01
C VAL A 6 -41.83 -7.55 0.61
N GLN A 7 -42.01 -7.47 1.93
CA GLN A 7 -42.12 -6.21 2.67
C GLN A 7 -40.74 -5.55 2.73
N ALA A 8 -40.64 -4.25 2.38
CA ALA A 8 -39.39 -3.50 2.30
C ALA A 8 -38.72 -3.21 3.67
N THR A 9 -39.18 -3.81 4.76
CA THR A 9 -38.84 -3.41 6.14
C THR A 9 -37.58 -4.06 6.72
N ASP A 10 -37.02 -5.08 6.09
CA ASP A 10 -35.85 -5.80 6.62
C ASP A 10 -34.57 -5.63 5.78
N LEU A 11 -34.52 -4.61 4.92
CA LEU A 11 -33.26 -4.19 4.31
C LEU A 11 -32.44 -3.43 5.35
N VAL A 12 -31.70 -4.18 6.18
CA VAL A 12 -30.64 -3.60 7.02
C VAL A 12 -29.54 -3.10 6.08
N VAL A 13 -29.61 -1.81 5.74
CA VAL A 13 -28.52 -1.13 5.02
C VAL A 13 -27.41 -0.88 6.04
N PHE A 14 -26.41 -1.75 6.04
CA PHE A 14 -25.18 -1.49 6.78
C PHE A 14 -24.53 -0.24 6.19
N LYS A 15 -24.50 0.84 6.97
CA LYS A 15 -23.66 2.00 6.64
C LYS A 15 -22.21 1.54 6.68
N GLU A 16 -21.44 1.95 5.68
CA GLU A 16 -20.01 1.66 5.64
C GLU A 16 -19.33 2.21 6.90
N VAL A 17 -18.47 1.38 7.52
CA VAL A 17 -17.66 1.80 8.67
C VAL A 17 -16.64 2.84 8.18
N PRO A 18 -16.62 4.06 8.73
CA PRO A 18 -15.67 5.10 8.34
C PRO A 18 -14.23 4.61 8.36
N ILE A 19 -13.42 5.04 7.37
CA ILE A 19 -12.03 4.61 7.27
C ILE A 19 -11.22 4.97 8.50
N LYS A 20 -11.52 6.09 9.16
CA LYS A 20 -10.90 6.47 10.44
C LYS A 20 -11.13 5.44 11.55
N ILE A 21 -12.29 4.77 11.57
CA ILE A 21 -12.59 3.70 12.53
C ILE A 21 -11.93 2.40 12.06
N ARG A 22 -11.96 2.10 10.75
CA ARG A 22 -11.26 0.92 10.22
C ARG A 22 -9.74 0.99 10.45
N SER A 23 -9.14 2.17 10.40
CA SER A 23 -7.70 2.35 10.63
C SER A 23 -7.29 2.25 12.09
N SER A 24 -8.21 2.49 13.04
CA SER A 24 -7.89 2.39 14.47
C SER A 24 -7.62 0.95 14.95
N PHE A 25 -7.85 -0.06 14.11
CA PHE A 25 -7.48 -1.45 14.37
C PHE A 25 -6.02 -1.77 13.99
N TYR A 26 -5.27 -0.80 13.47
CA TYR A 26 -3.88 -0.92 13.07
C TYR A 26 -3.02 0.02 13.94
N ASN A 27 -1.82 -0.42 14.31
CA ASN A 27 -0.93 0.40 15.14
C ASN A 27 -0.26 1.52 14.33
N ASN A 28 0.09 1.23 13.08
CA ASN A 28 0.72 2.12 12.12
C ASN A 28 0.06 1.93 10.73
N PRO A 29 -1.15 2.49 10.55
CA PRO A 29 -1.92 2.28 9.32
C PRO A 29 -1.23 2.90 8.10
N THR A 30 -1.06 2.09 7.07
CA THR A 30 -0.87 2.54 5.68
C THR A 30 -2.16 2.40 4.92
N TYR A 31 -2.47 3.42 4.15
CA TYR A 31 -3.57 3.44 3.22
C TYR A 31 -3.02 3.20 1.81
N ILE A 32 -3.62 2.26 1.10
CA ILE A 32 -3.22 1.86 -0.26
C ILE A 32 -4.42 2.09 -1.17
N PHE A 33 -4.22 2.89 -2.21
CA PHE A 33 -5.23 3.17 -3.21
C PHE A 33 -5.51 1.94 -4.08
N ILE A 34 -6.77 1.52 -4.14
CA ILE A 34 -7.19 0.29 -4.82
C ILE A 34 -8.27 0.51 -5.89
N ASN A 35 -8.68 1.75 -6.15
CA ASN A 35 -9.58 2.03 -7.26
C ASN A 35 -8.78 2.07 -8.58
N ARG A 36 -9.17 1.21 -9.53
CA ARG A 36 -8.52 1.10 -10.84
C ARG A 36 -9.08 2.03 -11.90
N ASP A 37 -10.29 2.55 -11.67
CA ASP A 37 -11.04 3.37 -12.61
C ASP A 37 -10.84 4.87 -12.34
N SER A 38 -9.95 5.21 -11.41
CA SER A 38 -9.67 6.60 -11.05
C SER A 38 -8.51 7.19 -11.86
N ASN A 39 -8.65 8.48 -12.18
CA ASN A 39 -7.60 9.29 -12.78
C ASN A 39 -6.78 10.08 -11.74
N THR A 40 -7.11 9.97 -10.44
CA THR A 40 -6.51 10.79 -9.38
C THR A 40 -5.23 10.21 -8.78
N ALA A 41 -5.05 8.89 -8.85
CA ALA A 41 -3.89 8.20 -8.31
C ALA A 41 -3.66 6.86 -9.02
N THR A 42 -2.43 6.36 -8.96
CA THR A 42 -2.09 5.04 -9.49
C THR A 42 -2.54 3.94 -8.53
N TYR A 43 -3.07 2.84 -9.06
CA TYR A 43 -3.40 1.67 -8.25
C TYR A 43 -2.16 1.16 -7.50
N GLY A 44 -2.27 1.06 -6.18
CA GLY A 44 -1.17 0.71 -5.28
C GLY A 44 -0.51 1.89 -4.59
N MET A 45 -0.73 3.13 -5.08
CA MET A 45 -0.19 4.33 -4.42
C MET A 45 -0.56 4.30 -2.94
N TRP A 46 0.43 4.54 -2.09
CA TRP A 46 0.27 4.38 -0.66
C TRP A 46 0.74 5.61 0.08
N PHE A 47 0.20 5.80 1.27
CA PHE A 47 0.56 6.87 2.17
C PHE A 47 0.41 6.39 3.61
N ASN A 48 1.36 6.79 4.46
CA ASN A 48 1.31 6.59 5.90
C ASN A 48 1.82 7.85 6.60
N GLU A 49 1.54 7.96 7.90
CA GLU A 49 1.87 9.17 8.68
C GLU A 49 3.39 9.36 8.82
N SER A 50 4.14 8.26 8.81
CA SER A 50 5.60 8.26 9.01
C SER A 50 6.39 8.77 7.80
N THR A 51 5.93 8.50 6.58
CA THR A 51 6.65 8.78 5.34
C THR A 51 5.98 9.88 4.52
N ASN A 52 4.67 10.05 4.68
CA ASN A 52 3.86 11.02 3.94
C ASN A 52 2.99 11.83 4.91
N PRO A 53 3.59 12.69 5.76
CA PRO A 53 2.82 13.53 6.66
C PRO A 53 1.89 14.45 5.86
N GLY A 54 0.75 14.84 6.46
CA GLY A 54 -0.18 15.79 5.84
C GLY A 54 -1.42 15.18 5.19
N PHE A 55 -1.91 14.03 5.70
CA PHE A 55 -3.30 13.64 5.45
C PHE A 55 -4.21 13.95 6.63
N THR A 56 -5.48 14.20 6.32
CA THR A 56 -6.52 14.45 7.32
C THR A 56 -7.78 13.64 6.97
N PHE A 57 -8.58 13.37 7.99
CA PHE A 57 -9.88 12.73 7.81
C PHE A 57 -10.99 13.77 7.73
N THR A 58 -11.79 13.70 6.67
CA THR A 58 -12.95 14.58 6.45
C THR A 58 -14.23 13.75 6.31
N ASN A 59 -15.38 14.42 6.16
CA ASN A 59 -16.69 13.79 6.03
C ASN A 59 -16.94 12.69 7.10
N ASN A 60 -16.87 13.08 8.38
CA ASN A 60 -17.01 12.17 9.52
C ASN A 60 -16.05 10.97 9.51
N GLY A 61 -14.87 11.12 8.91
CA GLY A 61 -13.85 10.08 8.83
C GLY A 61 -14.04 9.06 7.72
N GLN A 62 -14.92 9.34 6.75
CA GLN A 62 -15.12 8.50 5.57
C GLN A 62 -14.15 8.83 4.43
N ILE A 63 -13.64 10.07 4.37
CA ILE A 63 -12.73 10.52 3.32
C ILE A 63 -11.36 10.78 3.94
N LEU A 64 -10.32 10.34 3.26
CA LEU A 64 -8.94 10.72 3.53
C LEU A 64 -8.51 11.77 2.52
N SER A 65 -8.07 12.93 3.00
CA SER A 65 -7.58 14.04 2.19
C SER A 65 -6.08 14.13 2.33
N TYR A 66 -5.32 14.08 1.23
CA TYR A 66 -3.86 14.13 1.22
C TYR A 66 -3.35 15.30 0.36
N CYS A 67 -2.45 16.11 0.91
CA CYS A 67 -2.00 17.36 0.28
C CYS A 67 -0.54 17.31 -0.23
N GLY A 68 0.12 16.14 -0.24
CA GLY A 68 1.51 16.01 -0.71
C GLY A 68 2.56 16.58 0.27
N PRO A 69 3.86 16.23 0.11
CA PRO A 69 4.92 16.68 1.01
C PRO A 69 5.53 18.06 0.66
N ASN A 70 5.19 18.64 -0.50
CA ASN A 70 5.79 19.87 -0.99
C ASN A 70 4.78 21.03 -1.01
N ASP A 71 4.88 21.85 0.03
CA ASP A 71 4.52 23.27 0.08
C ASP A 71 3.04 23.66 0.30
N VAL A 72 2.88 24.51 1.32
CA VAL A 72 1.67 24.83 2.09
C VAL A 72 0.91 26.01 1.48
N SER A 73 1.22 26.40 0.24
CA SER A 73 0.75 27.68 -0.32
C SER A 73 -0.07 27.58 -1.60
N SER A 74 -0.07 26.45 -2.32
CA SER A 74 -1.04 26.21 -3.40
C SER A 74 -1.04 24.76 -3.86
N LYS A 75 -2.16 24.05 -3.70
CA LYS A 75 -2.79 23.08 -4.64
C LYS A 75 -3.66 22.06 -3.89
N GLU A 76 -4.76 21.70 -4.54
CA GLU A 76 -5.91 20.95 -4.03
C GLU A 76 -5.50 19.65 -3.35
N CYS A 77 -5.91 19.47 -2.09
CA CYS A 77 -5.77 18.17 -1.44
C CYS A 77 -6.62 17.14 -2.18
N ILE A 78 -6.02 16.02 -2.55
CA ILE A 78 -6.73 14.94 -3.23
C ILE A 78 -7.53 14.18 -2.19
N GLN A 79 -8.81 13.99 -2.48
CA GLN A 79 -9.73 13.27 -1.62
C GLN A 79 -9.88 11.83 -2.10
N TYR A 80 -9.70 10.91 -1.16
CA TYR A 80 -9.82 9.47 -1.37
C TYR A 80 -10.98 8.95 -0.54
N PRO A 81 -12.06 8.46 -1.18
CA PRO A 81 -13.11 7.72 -0.48
C PRO A 81 -12.51 6.55 0.28
N GLY A 82 -12.97 6.31 1.50
CA GLY A 82 -12.50 5.18 2.29
C GLY A 82 -12.75 3.82 1.62
N THR A 83 -13.77 3.70 0.77
CA THR A 83 -14.06 2.50 -0.04
C THR A 83 -12.95 2.16 -1.02
N ASP A 84 -12.23 3.18 -1.47
CA ASP A 84 -11.20 3.07 -2.51
C ASP A 84 -9.82 2.84 -1.90
N LEU A 85 -9.76 2.66 -0.58
CA LEU A 85 -8.55 2.48 0.19
C LEU A 85 -8.57 1.13 0.92
N LYS A 86 -7.52 0.36 0.68
CA LYS A 86 -7.13 -0.75 1.53
C LYS A 86 -6.27 -0.22 2.68
N ILE A 87 -6.49 -0.75 3.88
CA ILE A 87 -5.64 -0.46 5.04
C ILE A 87 -4.74 -1.66 5.27
N ALA A 88 -3.46 -1.41 5.53
CA ALA A 88 -2.47 -2.42 5.90
C ALA A 88 -1.57 -1.90 7.02
N GLU A 89 -1.03 -2.81 7.81
CA GLU A 89 -0.04 -2.48 8.84
C GLU A 89 1.32 -2.15 8.17
N SER A 90 1.93 -1.04 8.56
CA SER A 90 3.33 -0.74 8.28
C SER A 90 4.22 -1.29 9.39
N LYS A 91 5.20 -2.11 9.01
CA LYS A 91 6.20 -2.64 9.96
C LYS A 91 7.58 -2.12 9.62
N ARG A 92 8.37 -1.87 10.66
CA ARG A 92 9.81 -1.66 10.52
C ARG A 92 10.52 -3.00 10.51
N SER A 93 11.43 -3.16 9.57
CA SER A 93 12.38 -4.26 9.50
C SER A 93 13.80 -3.71 9.59
N ASP A 94 14.77 -4.58 9.80
CA ASP A 94 16.17 -4.18 9.85
C ASP A 94 16.65 -3.68 8.48
N ILE A 95 17.31 -2.52 8.48
CA ILE A 95 17.91 -1.91 7.29
C ILE A 95 19.24 -2.60 7.01
N GLY A 96 19.60 -2.76 5.72
CA GLY A 96 20.87 -3.33 5.31
C GLY A 96 20.91 -4.86 5.29
N VAL A 97 19.88 -5.52 5.82
CA VAL A 97 19.77 -6.99 5.77
C VAL A 97 19.67 -7.45 4.32
N ARG A 98 20.50 -8.42 3.98
CA ARG A 98 20.56 -9.00 2.63
C ARG A 98 19.63 -10.18 2.51
N PHE A 99 18.92 -10.24 1.41
CA PHE A 99 18.02 -11.32 1.06
C PHE A 99 18.36 -11.88 -0.31
N GLU A 100 18.20 -13.19 -0.49
CA GLU A 100 18.23 -13.86 -1.78
C GLU A 100 16.80 -14.20 -2.21
N LEU A 101 16.49 -13.94 -3.49
CA LEU A 101 15.22 -14.36 -4.09
C LEU A 101 15.17 -15.87 -4.26
N THR A 102 14.13 -16.50 -3.71
CA THR A 102 13.91 -17.95 -3.78
C THR A 102 13.35 -18.43 -5.13
N LYS A 103 12.76 -17.52 -5.92
CA LYS A 103 12.23 -17.73 -7.27
C LYS A 103 12.22 -16.42 -8.06
N ASP A 104 12.01 -16.50 -9.37
CA ASP A 104 11.77 -15.32 -10.21
C ASP A 104 10.58 -14.51 -9.67
N ALA A 105 10.73 -13.19 -9.58
CA ALA A 105 9.75 -12.32 -8.95
C ALA A 105 9.65 -10.96 -9.65
N ASP A 106 8.43 -10.43 -9.71
CA ASP A 106 8.19 -9.07 -10.17
C ASP A 106 8.60 -8.05 -9.10
N PHE A 107 9.43 -7.10 -9.50
CA PHE A 107 9.78 -5.93 -8.71
C PHE A 107 8.71 -4.87 -8.90
N LYS A 108 7.89 -4.67 -7.87
CA LYS A 108 6.63 -3.92 -7.95
C LYS A 108 6.84 -2.46 -7.57
N LEU A 109 6.21 -1.55 -8.32
CA LEU A 109 6.24 -0.11 -8.02
C LEU A 109 5.67 0.21 -6.62
N ASP A 110 4.63 -0.54 -6.22
CA ASP A 110 3.88 -0.33 -4.99
C ASP A 110 3.70 -1.65 -4.21
N PRO A 111 3.41 -1.62 -2.89
CA PRO A 111 3.30 -2.80 -2.04
C PRO A 111 1.97 -3.57 -2.23
N ILE A 112 1.60 -3.88 -3.48
CA ILE A 112 0.41 -4.66 -3.81
C ILE A 112 0.60 -5.47 -5.09
N ASN A 113 0.04 -6.69 -5.14
CA ASN A 113 0.30 -7.65 -6.22
C ASN A 113 0.00 -7.12 -7.64
N ALA A 114 -1.07 -6.34 -7.78
CA ALA A 114 -1.51 -5.83 -9.07
C ALA A 114 -0.98 -4.42 -9.40
N SER A 115 0.00 -3.90 -8.67
CA SER A 115 0.69 -2.68 -9.08
C SER A 115 1.51 -2.90 -10.35
N ALA A 116 1.94 -1.80 -10.97
CA ALA A 116 2.88 -1.85 -12.08
C ALA A 116 4.16 -2.62 -11.70
N THR A 117 4.67 -3.42 -12.65
CA THR A 117 5.96 -4.10 -12.54
C THR A 117 7.04 -3.21 -13.15
N ILE A 118 8.07 -2.89 -12.38
CA ILE A 118 9.23 -2.11 -12.82
C ILE A 118 10.24 -2.99 -13.57
N SER A 119 10.45 -4.19 -13.06
CA SER A 119 11.27 -5.21 -13.69
C SER A 119 10.94 -6.59 -13.12
N THR A 120 11.43 -7.65 -13.76
CA THR A 120 11.37 -9.01 -13.21
C THR A 120 12.79 -9.43 -12.84
N LEU A 121 12.98 -9.81 -11.59
CA LEU A 121 14.25 -10.27 -11.04
C LEU A 121 14.31 -11.79 -11.05
N LYS A 122 15.50 -12.33 -11.24
CA LYS A 122 15.73 -13.76 -11.29
C LYS A 122 15.92 -14.34 -9.90
N LYS A 123 15.55 -15.61 -9.74
CA LYS A 123 15.96 -16.41 -8.59
C LYS A 123 17.46 -16.24 -8.35
N GLY A 124 17.87 -16.08 -7.09
CA GLY A 124 19.26 -15.89 -6.70
C GLY A 124 19.73 -14.43 -6.71
N SER A 125 18.92 -13.48 -7.20
CA SER A 125 19.26 -12.06 -7.06
C SER A 125 19.33 -11.66 -5.58
N ILE A 126 20.35 -10.86 -5.24
CA ILE A 126 20.55 -10.33 -3.89
C ILE A 126 19.91 -8.95 -3.79
N LEU A 127 19.13 -8.77 -2.73
CA LEU A 127 18.37 -7.57 -2.42
C LEU A 127 18.79 -7.07 -1.03
N VAL A 128 18.74 -5.76 -0.81
CA VAL A 128 19.07 -5.15 0.48
C VAL A 128 17.82 -4.48 1.04
N SER A 129 17.47 -4.77 2.28
CA SER A 129 16.32 -4.18 2.97
C SER A 129 16.50 -2.69 3.24
N GLU A 130 15.47 -1.91 2.94
CA GLU A 130 15.33 -0.50 3.32
C GLU A 130 14.48 -0.33 4.61
N GLY A 131 14.14 -1.44 5.28
CA GLY A 131 13.55 -1.41 6.61
C GLY A 131 12.06 -1.10 6.69
N LEU A 132 11.32 -1.19 5.58
CA LEU A 132 9.88 -0.94 5.52
C LEU A 132 9.12 -2.10 4.88
N GLU A 133 8.23 -2.74 5.64
CA GLU A 133 7.29 -3.74 5.16
C GLU A 133 5.87 -3.18 5.18
N ILE A 134 5.16 -3.31 4.05
CA ILE A 134 3.75 -2.91 3.91
C ILE A 134 3.02 -4.03 3.17
N ASN A 135 1.87 -4.47 3.70
CA ASN A 135 0.97 -5.39 3.00
C ASN A 135 1.66 -6.70 2.52
N GLY A 136 2.66 -7.18 3.26
CA GLY A 136 3.44 -8.38 2.91
C GLY A 136 4.50 -8.17 1.83
N TYR A 137 4.85 -6.91 1.54
CA TYR A 137 5.95 -6.52 0.65
C TYR A 137 7.02 -5.77 1.42
N LEU A 138 8.28 -6.10 1.19
CA LEU A 138 9.43 -5.38 1.73
C LEU A 138 9.95 -4.40 0.68
N TYR A 139 10.24 -3.18 1.11
CA TYR A 139 10.95 -2.19 0.32
C TYR A 139 12.44 -2.54 0.32
N VAL A 140 12.99 -2.78 -0.87
CA VAL A 140 14.35 -3.29 -1.04
C VAL A 140 15.07 -2.57 -2.16
N THR A 141 16.37 -2.37 -1.99
CA THR A 141 17.27 -1.88 -3.04
C THR A 141 17.89 -3.04 -3.78
N TRP A 142 17.91 -2.91 -5.11
CA TRP A 142 18.57 -3.83 -6.03
C TRP A 142 19.53 -3.06 -6.94
N LYS A 143 20.75 -3.59 -7.08
CA LYS A 143 21.77 -3.08 -8.01
C LYS A 143 21.62 -3.76 -9.36
N ARG A 144 21.32 -2.97 -10.39
CA ARG A 144 21.46 -3.40 -11.79
C ARG A 144 22.93 -3.26 -12.22
N ASP A 145 23.34 -4.02 -13.23
CA ASP A 145 24.72 -4.07 -13.77
C ASP A 145 25.33 -2.70 -14.17
N ASN A 146 24.52 -1.64 -14.25
CA ASN A 146 24.93 -0.29 -14.63
C ASN A 146 25.13 0.65 -13.40
N ASN A 147 25.25 0.11 -12.19
CA ASN A 147 25.36 0.85 -10.91
C ASN A 147 24.19 1.78 -10.56
N ASN A 148 23.07 1.73 -11.30
CA ASN A 148 21.85 2.41 -10.88
C ASN A 148 21.14 1.55 -9.83
N GLU A 149 21.13 2.03 -8.58
CA GLU A 149 20.32 1.49 -7.50
C GLU A 149 18.86 1.86 -7.73
N SER A 150 17.98 0.86 -7.65
CA SER A 150 16.52 1.08 -7.68
C SER A 150 15.91 0.41 -6.46
N ALA A 151 15.04 1.14 -5.77
CA ALA A 151 14.35 0.68 -4.57
C ALA A 151 12.86 0.54 -4.87
N HIS A 152 12.35 -0.68 -4.75
CA HIS A 152 10.96 -1.02 -5.03
C HIS A 152 10.52 -2.18 -4.14
N TRP A 153 9.32 -2.72 -4.39
CA TRP A 153 8.67 -3.66 -3.50
C TRP A 153 8.79 -5.10 -3.99
N ILE A 154 9.10 -6.01 -3.06
CA ILE A 154 9.13 -7.47 -3.29
C ILE A 154 8.28 -8.18 -2.23
N PRO A 155 7.49 -9.20 -2.59
CA PRO A 155 6.76 -10.00 -1.60
C PRO A 155 7.71 -10.70 -0.61
N VAL A 156 7.45 -10.52 0.69
CA VAL A 156 8.32 -11.05 1.78
C VAL A 156 8.44 -12.57 1.74
N ASN A 157 7.39 -13.27 1.34
CA ASN A 157 7.39 -14.73 1.25
C ASN A 157 8.35 -15.30 0.18
N LEU A 158 8.97 -14.44 -0.64
CA LEU A 158 9.97 -14.83 -1.63
C LEU A 158 11.41 -14.58 -1.19
N LEU A 159 11.59 -13.93 -0.03
CA LEU A 159 12.88 -13.51 0.48
C LEU A 159 13.43 -14.53 1.48
N LYS A 160 14.68 -14.93 1.27
CA LYS A 160 15.44 -15.74 2.23
C LYS A 160 16.62 -14.90 2.75
N PRO A 161 16.75 -14.67 4.07
CA PRO A 161 17.91 -13.97 4.62
C PRO A 161 19.22 -14.66 4.23
N VAL A 162 20.23 -13.87 3.87
CA VAL A 162 21.60 -14.34 3.69
C VAL A 162 22.48 -13.63 4.69
N GLY A 163 23.29 -14.37 5.44
CA GLY A 163 24.20 -13.80 6.43
C GLY A 163 25.26 -12.90 5.78
N ASP A 164 25.89 -12.05 6.60
CA ASP A 164 27.03 -11.25 6.18
C ASP A 164 28.18 -12.20 5.78
N LYS A 165 28.62 -12.12 4.52
CA LYS A 165 29.85 -12.78 4.05
C LYS A 165 31.00 -11.81 4.19
#